data_AF-A0A843YMX8-F1
#
_entry.id   AF-A0A843YMX8-F1
#
_cell.length_a   1.000
_cell.length_b   1.000
_cell.length_c   1.000
_cell.angle_alpha   90.00
_cell.angle_beta   90.00
_cell.angle_gamma   90.00
#
_symmetry.space_group_name_H-M   'P 1'
#
loop_
_entity.id
_entity.type
_entity.pdbx_description
1 polymer ?
#
loop_
_entity_poly.entity_id
_entity_poly.type
_entity_poly.pdbx_seq_one_letter_code
_entity_poly.pdbx_strand_id
1 'polypeptide(L)'
;MDDKDYMNEAQLAFFKARLEHLRKDLQKNADETTEHLRETVLVPDPADRATIEEEHALELRTRDRERKLLKKVEQSIAAIDAGDYGWCEETGEPIGIPRLLARPTATLSLEAQQRRELKQKLYGD
;
A
#
# COMPACT_ATOMS: atom_id res chain seq x y z
N MET A 1 -26.45 6.19 10.78
CA MET A 1 -25.14 6.49 11.39
C MET A 1 -25.10 7.98 11.50
N ASP A 2 -25.04 8.49 12.71
CA ASP A 2 -24.76 9.91 12.94
C ASP A 2 -23.35 10.19 12.42
N ASP A 3 -23.03 11.41 11.99
CA ASP A 3 -21.66 11.76 11.53
C ASP A 3 -20.62 11.50 12.63
N LYS A 4 -21.07 11.47 13.90
CA LYS A 4 -20.27 11.13 15.09
C LYS A 4 -19.85 9.66 15.17
N ASP A 5 -20.50 8.76 14.42
CA ASP A 5 -20.20 7.34 14.41
C ASP A 5 -19.06 6.98 13.43
N TYR A 6 -18.80 7.86 12.45
CA TYR A 6 -17.85 7.62 11.38
C TYR A 6 -16.48 8.22 11.69
N MET A 7 -15.43 7.41 11.60
CA MET A 7 -14.05 7.79 11.95
C MET A 7 -13.93 8.41 13.35
N ASN A 8 -14.68 7.85 14.30
CA ASN A 8 -14.51 8.17 15.71
C ASN A 8 -13.16 7.67 16.25
N GLU A 9 -12.82 8.07 17.47
CA GLU A 9 -11.54 7.74 18.11
C GLU A 9 -11.23 6.24 18.11
N ALA A 10 -12.23 5.39 18.37
CA ALA A 10 -12.05 3.94 18.38
C ALA A 10 -11.75 3.37 16.98
N GLN A 11 -12.44 3.88 15.93
CA GLN A 11 -12.18 3.46 14.56
C GLN A 11 -10.81 3.95 14.07
N LEU A 12 -10.45 5.19 14.36
CA LEU A 12 -9.13 5.74 14.01
C LEU A 12 -8.01 4.96 14.71
N ALA A 13 -8.17 4.64 16.00
CA ALA A 13 -7.20 3.81 16.73
C ALA A 13 -7.05 2.42 16.10
N PHE A 14 -8.16 1.79 15.70
CA PHE A 14 -8.13 0.50 15.01
C PHE A 14 -7.36 0.57 13.68
N PHE A 15 -7.67 1.55 12.82
CA PHE A 15 -6.99 1.68 11.52
C PHE A 15 -5.52 2.08 11.69
N LYS A 16 -5.20 2.93 12.66
CA LYS A 16 -3.81 3.31 12.98
C LYS A 16 -2.99 2.10 13.38
N ALA A 17 -3.48 1.30 14.34
CA ALA A 17 -2.79 0.08 14.77
C ALA A 17 -2.57 -0.89 13.60
N ARG A 18 -3.58 -1.06 12.74
CA ARG A 18 -3.47 -1.91 11.54
C ARG A 18 -2.45 -1.40 10.52
N LEU A 19 -2.44 -0.09 10.26
CA LEU A 19 -1.47 0.53 9.35
C LEU A 19 -0.05 0.46 9.92
N GLU A 20 0.13 0.64 11.23
CA GLU A 20 1.42 0.50 11.89
C GLU A 20 1.95 -0.94 11.84
N HIS A 21 1.08 -1.93 12.00
CA HIS A 21 1.45 -3.34 11.81
C HIS A 21 1.93 -3.58 10.37
N LEU A 22 1.13 -3.15 9.39
CA LEU A 22 1.48 -3.30 7.97
C LEU A 22 2.79 -2.57 7.63
N ARG A 23 3.04 -1.39 8.21
CA ARG A 23 4.29 -0.65 8.05
C ARG A 23 5.49 -1.48 8.54
N LYS A 24 5.37 -2.07 9.73
CA LYS A 24 6.43 -2.92 10.33
C LYS A 24 6.68 -4.16 9.48
N ASP A 25 5.63 -4.83 9.00
CA ASP A 25 5.78 -6.01 8.14
C ASP A 25 6.53 -5.67 6.84
N LEU A 26 6.15 -4.56 6.18
CA LEU A 26 6.81 -4.12 4.95
C LEU A 26 8.27 -3.74 5.17
N GLN A 27 8.60 -3.11 6.30
CA GLN A 27 9.98 -2.78 6.66
C GLN A 27 10.79 -4.05 6.90
N LYS A 28 10.25 -4.99 7.67
CA LYS A 28 10.90 -6.28 7.94
C LYS A 28 11.15 -7.08 6.65
N ASN A 29 10.15 -7.17 5.77
CA ASN A 29 10.32 -7.83 4.47
C ASN A 29 11.42 -7.17 3.63
N ALA A 30 11.49 -5.83 3.63
CA ALA A 30 12.51 -5.10 2.90
C ALA A 30 13.93 -5.38 3.42
N ASP A 31 14.10 -5.51 4.74
CA ASP A 31 15.36 -5.87 5.37
C ASP A 31 15.77 -7.31 5.01
N GLU A 32 14.86 -8.28 5.15
CA GLU A 32 15.10 -9.70 4.80
C GLU A 32 15.49 -9.87 3.32
N THR A 33 14.74 -9.23 2.42
CA THR A 33 15.01 -9.27 0.97
C THR A 33 16.38 -8.64 0.64
N THR A 34 16.76 -7.58 1.35
CA THR A 34 18.06 -6.92 1.13
C THR A 34 19.23 -7.83 1.51
N GLU A 35 19.10 -8.58 2.61
CA GLU A 35 20.11 -9.55 3.02
C GLU A 35 20.17 -10.73 2.04
N HIS A 36 19.03 -11.26 1.61
CA HIS A 36 18.97 -12.33 0.60
C HIS A 36 19.67 -11.91 -0.71
N LEU A 37 19.35 -10.72 -1.22
CA LEU A 37 20.00 -10.16 -2.42
C LEU A 37 21.52 -9.99 -2.29
N ARG A 38 22.06 -9.81 -1.07
CA ARG A 38 23.51 -9.73 -0.83
C ARG A 38 24.16 -11.10 -0.87
N GLU A 39 23.50 -12.13 -0.36
CA GLU A 39 24.00 -13.51 -0.32
C GLU A 39 24.09 -14.13 -1.73
N THR A 40 23.11 -13.85 -2.61
CA THR A 40 23.05 -14.41 -3.97
C THR A 40 24.15 -13.88 -4.92
N VAL A 41 24.92 -12.85 -4.52
CA VAL A 41 26.02 -12.27 -5.34
C VAL A 41 27.26 -13.18 -5.43
N LEU A 42 27.29 -14.28 -4.67
CA LEU A 42 28.34 -15.30 -4.78
C LEU A 42 28.33 -15.92 -6.19
N VAL A 43 29.44 -15.75 -6.90
CA VAL A 43 29.62 -16.02 -8.35
C VAL A 43 28.95 -17.34 -8.77
N PRO A 44 27.83 -17.28 -9.53
CA PRO A 44 27.17 -18.47 -10.02
C PRO A 44 28.03 -19.20 -11.06
N ASP A 45 27.87 -20.51 -11.16
CA ASP A 45 28.30 -21.24 -12.35
C ASP A 45 27.59 -20.63 -13.58
N PRO A 46 28.27 -20.47 -14.73
CA PRO A 46 27.64 -20.05 -15.99
C PRO A 46 26.32 -20.75 -16.34
N ALA A 47 26.11 -22.00 -15.92
CA ALA A 47 24.88 -22.74 -16.15
C ALA A 47 23.67 -22.19 -15.36
N ASP A 48 23.88 -21.66 -14.15
CA ASP A 48 22.81 -21.22 -13.22
C ASP A 48 22.54 -19.71 -13.32
N ARG A 49 23.41 -18.97 -14.01
CA ARG A 49 23.37 -17.51 -14.10
C ARG A 49 22.04 -16.98 -14.62
N ALA A 50 21.47 -17.61 -15.65
CA ALA A 50 20.22 -17.13 -16.26
C ALA A 50 19.03 -17.22 -15.29
N THR A 51 18.94 -18.32 -14.53
CA THR A 51 17.88 -18.53 -13.53
C THR A 51 18.00 -17.52 -12.39
N ILE A 52 19.21 -17.31 -11.88
CA ILE A 52 19.47 -16.37 -10.78
C ILE A 52 19.17 -14.92 -11.20
N GLU A 53 19.55 -14.51 -12.41
CA GLU A 53 19.23 -13.17 -12.92
C GLU A 53 17.71 -12.94 -13.05
N GLU A 54 16.94 -13.96 -13.43
CA GLU A 54 15.47 -13.88 -13.50
C GLU A 54 14.84 -13.76 -12.11
N GLU A 55 15.28 -14.57 -11.14
CA GLU A 55 14.81 -14.50 -9.75
C GLU A 55 15.08 -13.13 -9.14
N HIS A 56 16.30 -12.59 -9.33
CA HIS A 56 16.64 -11.23 -8.91
C HIS A 56 15.73 -10.18 -9.54
N ALA A 57 15.44 -10.28 -10.84
CA ALA A 57 14.58 -9.33 -11.51
C ALA A 57 13.14 -9.35 -10.95
N LEU A 58 12.62 -10.52 -10.58
CA LEU A 58 11.32 -10.67 -9.93
C LEU A 58 11.33 -10.07 -8.53
N GLU A 59 12.37 -10.35 -7.75
CA GLU A 59 12.54 -9.86 -6.38
C GLU A 59 12.61 -8.32 -6.35
N LEU A 60 13.40 -7.70 -7.25
CA LEU A 60 13.48 -6.24 -7.39
C LEU A 60 12.13 -5.59 -7.73
N ARG A 61 11.32 -6.23 -8.60
CA ARG A 61 9.97 -5.74 -8.94
C ARG A 61 9.02 -5.82 -7.75
N THR A 62 9.10 -6.88 -6.95
CA THR A 62 8.30 -7.04 -5.73
C THR A 62 8.66 -5.95 -4.72
N ARG A 63 9.96 -5.76 -4.44
CA ARG A 63 10.44 -4.71 -3.54
C ARG A 63 9.99 -3.32 -3.98
N ASP A 64 10.02 -3.02 -5.27
CA ASP A 64 9.54 -1.73 -5.79
C ASP A 64 8.04 -1.51 -5.55
N ARG A 65 7.22 -2.57 -5.56
CA ARG A 65 5.79 -2.49 -5.22
C ARG A 65 5.60 -2.30 -3.71
N GLU A 66 6.34 -3.04 -2.89
CA GLU A 66 6.30 -2.93 -1.43
C GLU A 66 6.74 -1.53 -0.97
N ARG A 67 7.81 -0.97 -1.55
CA ARG A 67 8.24 0.42 -1.27
C ARG A 67 7.14 1.44 -1.58
N LYS A 68 6.44 1.28 -2.72
CA LYS A 68 5.32 2.15 -3.07
C LYS A 68 4.14 1.97 -2.11
N LEU A 69 3.90 0.76 -1.63
CA LEU A 69 2.86 0.48 -0.63
C LEU A 69 3.24 1.09 0.72
N LEU A 70 4.49 0.95 1.17
CA LEU A 70 5.00 1.53 2.40
C LEU A 70 4.77 3.05 2.43
N LYS A 71 5.11 3.75 1.34
CA LYS A 71 4.83 5.19 1.20
C LYS A 71 3.33 5.51 1.38
N LYS A 72 2.44 4.69 0.81
CA LYS A 72 0.99 4.88 0.97
C LYS A 72 0.53 4.63 2.40
N VAL A 73 1.11 3.63 3.07
CA VAL A 73 0.81 3.35 4.49
C VAL A 73 1.21 4.53 5.37
N GLU A 74 2.42 5.09 5.17
CA GLU A 74 2.88 6.28 5.88
C GLU A 74 1.99 7.50 5.63
N GLN A 75 1.55 7.71 4.38
CA GLN A 75 0.59 8.75 4.04
C GLN A 75 -0.76 8.56 4.73
N SER A 76 -1.27 7.33 4.81
CA SER A 76 -2.52 7.04 5.53
C SER A 76 -2.39 7.27 7.04
N ILE A 77 -1.25 6.94 7.65
CA ILE A 77 -1.00 7.25 9.07
C ILE A 77 -0.98 8.77 9.27
N ALA A 78 -0.29 9.52 8.41
CA ALA A 78 -0.27 10.98 8.48
C ALA A 78 -1.67 11.59 8.30
N ALA A 79 -2.51 11.02 7.42
CA ALA A 79 -3.90 11.44 7.25
C ALA A 79 -4.74 11.18 8.52
N ILE A 80 -4.48 10.09 9.26
CA ILE A 80 -5.14 9.85 10.56
C ILE A 80 -4.77 10.95 11.54
N ASP A 81 -3.49 11.29 11.61
CA ASP A 81 -2.99 12.32 12.53
C ASP A 81 -3.50 13.72 12.16
N ALA A 82 -3.77 13.97 10.88
CA ALA A 82 -4.37 15.22 10.37
C ALA A 82 -5.90 15.28 10.52
N GLY A 83 -6.56 14.15 10.76
CA GLY A 83 -8.02 14.05 10.80
C GLY A 83 -8.70 13.92 9.43
N ASP A 84 -7.93 13.63 8.37
CA ASP A 84 -8.40 13.50 6.99
C ASP A 84 -8.59 12.04 6.54
N TYR A 85 -8.29 11.07 7.42
CA TYR A 85 -8.39 9.65 7.09
C TYR A 85 -9.83 9.15 7.04
N GLY A 86 -10.20 8.56 5.90
CA GLY A 86 -11.53 7.98 5.67
C GLY A 86 -12.36 8.80 4.69
N TRP A 87 -11.95 10.00 4.32
CA TRP A 87 -12.68 10.80 3.33
C TRP A 87 -12.04 10.71 1.95
N CYS A 88 -12.87 10.77 0.92
CA CYS A 88 -12.46 10.71 -0.47
C CYS A 88 -11.71 12.00 -0.86
N GLU A 89 -10.47 11.87 -1.35
CA GLU A 89 -9.66 13.03 -1.78
C GLU A 89 -10.28 13.82 -2.94
N GLU A 90 -11.15 13.19 -3.75
CA GLU A 90 -11.78 13.84 -4.92
C GLU A 90 -13.14 14.48 -4.61
N THR A 91 -13.93 13.89 -3.71
CA THR A 91 -15.33 14.32 -3.46
C THR A 91 -15.59 14.80 -2.04
N GLY A 92 -14.70 14.52 -1.09
CA GLY A 92 -14.91 14.75 0.34
C GLY A 92 -15.90 13.77 1.00
N GLU A 93 -16.48 12.84 0.24
CA GLU A 93 -17.45 11.87 0.75
C GLU A 93 -16.78 10.78 1.58
N PRO A 94 -17.49 10.19 2.57
CA PRO A 94 -16.95 9.10 3.38
C PRO A 94 -16.64 7.86 2.53
N ILE A 95 -15.44 7.31 2.71
CA ILE A 95 -15.03 6.03 2.17
C ILE A 95 -15.65 4.94 3.04
N GLY A 96 -16.45 4.05 2.45
CA GLY A 96 -17.12 3.00 3.21
C GLY A 96 -16.17 2.16 4.06
N ILE A 97 -16.54 1.91 5.32
CA ILE A 97 -15.74 1.09 6.26
C ILE A 97 -15.35 -0.28 5.66
N PRO A 98 -16.23 -1.04 4.97
CA PRO A 98 -15.84 -2.30 4.33
C PRO A 98 -14.69 -2.15 3.33
N ARG A 99 -14.62 -1.02 2.62
CA ARG A 99 -13.53 -0.72 1.68
C ARG A 99 -12.22 -0.45 2.42
N LEU A 100 -12.25 0.33 3.51
CA LEU A 100 -11.06 0.57 4.33
C LEU A 100 -10.60 -0.70 5.06
N LEU A 101 -11.53 -1.58 5.44
CA LEU A 101 -11.19 -2.90 5.99
C LEU A 101 -10.52 -3.81 4.95
N ALA A 102 -10.92 -3.74 3.68
CA ALA A 102 -10.25 -4.47 2.61
C ALA A 102 -8.91 -3.84 2.24
N ARG A 103 -8.85 -2.50 2.18
CA ARG A 103 -7.68 -1.73 1.78
C ARG A 103 -7.59 -0.43 2.61
N PRO A 104 -6.84 -0.43 3.72
CA PRO A 104 -6.75 0.74 4.60
C PRO A 104 -5.98 1.90 3.99
N THR A 105 -5.28 1.69 2.87
CA THR A 105 -4.59 2.77 2.12
C THR A 105 -5.46 3.36 1.00
N ALA A 106 -6.77 3.12 0.99
CA ALA A 106 -7.66 3.65 -0.05
C ALA A 106 -7.94 5.13 0.20
N THR A 107 -7.72 5.98 -0.79
CA THR A 107 -7.93 7.44 -0.69
C THR A 107 -9.15 7.94 -1.46
N LEU A 108 -9.78 7.07 -2.25
CA LEU A 108 -10.97 7.39 -3.04
C LEU A 108 -12.15 6.52 -2.62
N SER A 109 -13.36 7.09 -2.67
CA SER A 109 -14.61 6.35 -2.60
C SER A 109 -14.72 5.35 -3.76
N LEU A 110 -15.62 4.37 -3.65
CA LEU A 110 -15.81 3.37 -4.71
C LEU A 110 -16.23 4.04 -6.03
N GLU A 111 -17.15 4.99 -5.95
CA GLU A 111 -17.67 5.72 -7.11
C GLU A 111 -16.61 6.62 -7.74
N ALA A 112 -15.82 7.35 -6.93
CA ALA A 112 -14.71 8.15 -7.43
C ALA A 112 -13.66 7.28 -8.13
N GLN A 113 -13.32 6.13 -7.55
CA GLN A 113 -12.40 5.16 -8.17
C GLN A 113 -12.94 4.66 -9.51
N GLN A 114 -14.22 4.29 -9.60
CA GLN A 114 -14.85 3.83 -10.84
C GLN A 114 -14.85 4.92 -11.92
N ARG A 115 -15.16 6.17 -11.56
CA ARG A 115 -15.10 7.32 -12.50
C ARG A 115 -13.69 7.54 -13.02
N ARG A 116 -12.69 7.47 -12.15
CA ARG A 116 -11.27 7.61 -12.53
C ARG A 116 -10.82 6.51 -13.48
N GLU A 117 -11.19 5.26 -13.21
CA GLU A 117 -10.88 4.12 -14.08
C GLU A 117 -11.58 4.23 -15.44
N LEU A 118 -12.84 4.67 -15.47
CA LEU A 118 -13.56 4.91 -16.73
C LEU A 118 -12.88 6.00 -17.56
N LYS A 119 -12.51 7.12 -16.93
CA LYS A 119 -11.78 8.20 -17.61
C LYS A 119 -10.43 7.73 -18.14
N GLN A 120 -9.69 6.92 -17.38
CA GLN A 120 -8.43 6.35 -17.83
C GLN A 120 -8.62 5.41 -19.03
N LYS A 121 -9.70 4.63 -19.07
CA LYS A 121 -10.01 3.78 -20.24
C LYS A 121 -10.40 4.57 -21.50
N LEU A 122 -11.06 5.72 -21.33
CA LEU A 122 -11.54 6.55 -22.45
C LEU A 122 -10.45 7.46 -23.04
N TYR A 123 -9.49 7.89 -22.22
CA TYR A 123 -8.50 8.92 -22.59
C TYR A 123 -7.04 8.49 -22.37
N GLY A 124 -6.80 7.26 -21.92
CA GLY A 124 -5.47 6.73 -21.66
C GLY A 124 -4.94 5.92 -22.84
N ASP A 125 -4.43 6.63 -23.85
CA ASP A 125 -3.33 6.19 -24.72
C ASP A 125 -2.10 7.05 -24.40
#